data_AF-A0A0L7LTL8-F1
#
_entry.id   AF-A0A0L7LTL8-F1
#
_cell.length_a   1.000
_cell.length_b   1.000
_cell.length_c   1.000
_cell.angle_alpha   90.00
_cell.angle_beta   90.00
_cell.angle_gamma   90.00
#
_symmetry.space_group_name_H-M   'P 1'
#
loop_
_entity.id
_entity.type
_entity.pdbx_description
1 polymer ?
#
loop_
_entity_poly.entity_id
_entity_poly.type
_entity_poly.pdbx_seq_one_letter_code
_entity_poly.pdbx_strand_id
1 'polypeptide(L)'
;MNSDLESQVIRELYAKNPDKEIISSIPYHAAIGTYDFGDGGYWLTIHGETPKEAGYERWNPHEPNNGTQPRGEFCGVTHRENGFLYDAPCDWVLPFICEMKPQSLRDL
;
A
#
# COMPACT_ATOMS: atom_id res chain seq x y z
N MET A 1 -4.62 2.79 -5.43
CA MET A 1 -4.53 1.47 -6.09
C MET A 1 -5.91 0.94 -6.40
N ASN A 2 -6.32 1.09 -7.66
CA ASN A 2 -7.66 0.90 -8.20
C ASN A 2 -7.69 -0.07 -9.40
N SER A 3 -6.55 -0.61 -9.82
CA SER A 3 -6.47 -1.53 -10.96
C SER A 3 -5.16 -2.29 -11.01
N ASP A 4 -5.12 -3.38 -11.79
CA ASP A 4 -3.86 -4.07 -12.13
C ASP A 4 -2.84 -3.15 -12.76
N LEU A 5 -3.31 -2.24 -13.62
CA LEU A 5 -2.44 -1.29 -14.31
C LEU A 5 -1.79 -0.33 -13.31
N GLU A 6 -2.54 0.21 -12.36
CA GLU A 6 -1.96 1.07 -11.33
C GLU A 6 -0.95 0.31 -10.45
N SER A 7 -1.24 -0.94 -10.09
CA SER A 7 -0.30 -1.81 -9.36
C SER A 7 0.98 -2.04 -10.16
N GLN A 8 0.88 -2.28 -11.47
CA GLN A 8 2.04 -2.38 -12.35
C GLN A 8 2.85 -1.08 -12.37
N VAL A 9 2.21 0.09 -12.54
CA VAL A 9 2.88 1.39 -12.53
C VAL A 9 3.61 1.64 -11.21
N ILE A 10 2.96 1.32 -10.08
CA ILE A 10 3.58 1.38 -8.75
C ILE A 10 4.85 0.53 -8.69
N ARG A 11 4.78 -0.73 -9.15
CA ARG A 11 5.95 -1.63 -9.18
C ARG A 11 7.07 -1.10 -10.06
N GLU A 12 6.74 -0.53 -11.22
CA GLU A 12 7.73 0.08 -12.13
C GLU A 12 8.38 1.33 -11.51
N LEU A 13 7.64 2.14 -10.76
CA LEU A 13 8.18 3.26 -10.00
C LEU A 13 9.09 2.77 -8.86
N TYR A 14 8.67 1.74 -8.13
CA TYR A 14 9.46 1.12 -7.08
C TYR A 14 10.77 0.54 -7.67
N ALA A 15 10.72 -0.14 -8.81
CA ALA A 15 11.89 -0.74 -9.46
C ALA A 15 13.00 0.27 -9.83
N LYS A 16 12.65 1.55 -10.03
CA LYS A 16 13.62 2.64 -10.25
C LYS A 16 14.41 3.02 -8.99
N ASN A 17 13.98 2.55 -7.83
CA ASN A 17 14.56 2.81 -6.51
C ASN A 17 14.95 1.48 -5.86
N PRO A 18 16.19 0.98 -6.07
CA PRO A 18 16.60 -0.31 -5.53
C PRO A 18 16.74 -0.26 -3.99
N ASP A 19 16.64 -1.42 -3.32
CA ASP A 19 16.55 -1.56 -1.86
C ASP A 19 17.63 -0.79 -1.09
N LYS A 20 18.85 -0.74 -1.64
CA LYS A 20 19.99 -0.02 -1.04
C LYS A 20 19.80 1.50 -0.93
N GLU A 21 18.90 2.09 -1.72
CA GLU A 21 18.59 3.52 -1.72
C GLU A 21 17.39 3.83 -0.80
N ILE A 22 16.70 2.81 -0.30
CA ILE A 22 15.50 2.95 0.53
C ILE A 22 15.90 2.84 2.00
N ILE A 23 15.67 3.93 2.74
CA ILE A 23 15.92 3.99 4.18
C ILE A 23 14.74 3.37 4.93
N SER A 24 14.70 2.04 4.96
CA SER A 24 13.70 1.23 5.69
C SER A 24 14.29 -0.14 6.04
N SER A 25 13.88 -0.72 7.17
CA SER A 25 14.16 -2.12 7.48
C SER A 25 13.32 -3.11 6.67
N ILE A 26 12.29 -2.62 5.96
CA ILE A 26 11.37 -3.41 5.12
C ILE A 26 11.32 -2.78 3.71
N PRO A 27 12.44 -2.77 2.96
CA PRO A 27 12.57 -2.06 1.69
C PRO A 27 11.81 -2.72 0.52
N TYR A 28 11.03 -3.76 0.80
CA TYR A 28 10.19 -4.47 -0.17
C TYR A 28 8.71 -4.14 -0.08
N HIS A 29 8.30 -3.38 0.94
CA HIS A 29 6.94 -2.86 1.08
C HIS A 29 6.92 -1.35 0.87
N ALA A 30 5.85 -0.84 0.27
CA ALA A 30 5.56 0.60 0.26
C ALA A 30 4.18 0.85 0.86
N ALA A 31 4.10 1.86 1.72
CA ALA A 31 2.83 2.36 2.22
C ALA A 31 2.00 2.92 1.07
N ILE A 32 0.73 2.52 1.06
CA ILE A 32 -0.29 3.04 0.15
C ILE A 32 -1.45 3.60 0.98
N GLY A 33 -2.30 4.40 0.36
CA GLY A 33 -3.46 5.00 1.02
C GLY A 33 -4.60 4.00 1.28
N THR A 34 -4.34 2.91 1.99
CA THR A 34 -5.32 1.91 2.42
C THR A 34 -5.18 1.69 3.93
N TYR A 35 -6.28 1.63 4.66
CA TYR A 35 -6.30 1.58 6.13
C TYR A 35 -7.49 0.79 6.67
N ASP A 36 -7.29 0.10 7.79
CA ASP A 36 -8.34 -0.52 8.61
C ASP A 36 -8.54 0.35 9.87
N PHE A 37 -9.79 0.70 10.17
CA PHE A 37 -10.16 1.54 11.31
C PHE A 37 -10.09 0.83 12.68
N GLY A 38 -9.34 -0.26 12.77
CA GLY A 38 -9.02 -0.94 14.03
C GLY A 38 -10.04 -2.00 14.43
N ASP A 39 -10.97 -2.36 13.54
CA ASP A 39 -11.94 -3.43 13.78
C ASP A 39 -11.47 -4.79 13.26
N GLY A 40 -10.36 -4.83 12.51
CA GLY A 40 -9.70 -6.05 12.07
C GLY A 40 -10.38 -6.71 10.86
N GLY A 41 -11.16 -5.95 10.09
CA GLY A 41 -11.84 -6.50 8.92
C GLY A 41 -12.33 -5.49 7.89
N TYR A 42 -12.37 -4.18 8.20
CA TYR A 42 -12.91 -3.18 7.29
C TYR A 42 -11.82 -2.26 6.71
N TRP A 43 -11.32 -2.65 5.53
CA TRP A 43 -10.28 -1.95 4.80
C TRP A 43 -10.85 -0.94 3.81
N LEU A 44 -10.39 0.31 3.89
CA LEU A 44 -10.78 1.38 2.98
C LEU A 44 -9.55 2.08 2.37
N THR A 45 -9.69 2.53 1.13
CA THR A 45 -8.78 3.50 0.53
C THR A 45 -8.98 4.88 1.15
N ILE A 46 -8.06 5.82 0.90
CA ILE A 46 -8.22 7.24 1.24
C ILE A 46 -9.44 7.91 0.56
N HIS A 47 -10.08 7.25 -0.40
CA HIS A 47 -11.30 7.72 -1.06
C HIS A 47 -12.58 7.13 -0.44
N GLY A 48 -12.47 6.30 0.61
CA GLY A 48 -13.61 5.70 1.29
C GLY A 48 -14.19 4.49 0.56
N GLU A 49 -13.45 3.89 -0.37
CA GLU A 49 -13.83 2.69 -1.11
C GLU A 49 -13.11 1.49 -0.52
N THR A 50 -13.75 0.32 -0.47
CA THR A 50 -13.03 -0.93 -0.23
C THR A 50 -12.03 -1.19 -1.37
N PRO A 51 -10.95 -1.98 -1.16
CA PRO A 51 -10.03 -2.36 -2.25
C PRO A 51 -10.77 -2.97 -3.46
N LYS A 52 -11.84 -3.72 -3.20
CA LYS A 52 -12.70 -4.29 -4.23
C LYS A 52 -13.46 -3.24 -5.02
N GLU A 53 -14.09 -2.29 -4.35
CA GLU A 53 -14.82 -1.19 -4.99
C GLU A 53 -13.88 -0.28 -5.79
N ALA A 54 -12.70 0.00 -5.24
CA ALA A 54 -11.65 0.74 -5.95
C ALA A 54 -11.18 -0.01 -7.21
N GLY A 55 -11.25 -1.35 -7.23
CA GLY A 55 -10.89 -2.17 -8.40
C GLY A 55 -9.59 -2.96 -8.26
N TYR A 56 -9.03 -3.06 -7.04
CA TYR A 56 -7.84 -3.86 -6.75
C TYR A 56 -7.92 -4.52 -5.37
N GLU A 57 -8.33 -5.79 -5.32
CA GLU A 57 -8.40 -6.61 -4.10
C GLU A 57 -7.47 -7.84 -4.21
N ARG A 58 -6.17 -7.60 -4.45
CA ARG A 58 -5.18 -8.69 -4.53
C ARG A 58 -4.33 -8.73 -3.29
N TRP A 59 -4.89 -9.28 -2.23
CA TRP A 59 -4.14 -9.61 -1.02
C TRP A 59 -3.17 -10.76 -1.29
N ASN A 60 -2.01 -10.70 -0.66
CA ASN A 60 -1.11 -11.85 -0.64
C ASN A 60 -1.78 -13.02 0.10
N PRO A 61 -1.47 -14.29 -0.24
CA PRO A 61 -2.08 -15.42 0.45
C PRO A 61 -1.93 -15.30 1.97
N HIS A 62 -3.06 -15.44 2.67
CA HIS A 62 -3.24 -15.27 4.11
C HIS A 62 -3.34 -13.82 4.62
N GLU A 63 -3.24 -12.81 3.75
CA GLU A 63 -3.47 -11.41 4.13
C GLU A 63 -4.93 -10.95 3.88
N PRO A 64 -5.39 -9.91 4.59
CA PRO A 64 -4.75 -9.30 5.77
C PRO A 64 -4.86 -10.21 7.01
N ASN A 65 -3.83 -10.25 7.85
CA ASN A 65 -3.72 -11.25 8.93
C ASN A 65 -3.62 -10.69 10.36
N ASN A 66 -3.38 -9.39 10.51
CA ASN A 66 -3.22 -8.68 11.78
C ASN A 66 -2.25 -9.39 12.76
N GLY A 67 -1.11 -9.85 12.24
CA GLY A 67 -0.21 -10.80 12.88
C GLY A 67 0.66 -10.19 13.96
N THR A 68 0.87 -8.87 13.93
CA THR A 68 1.67 -8.16 14.93
C THR A 68 0.82 -7.74 16.13
N GLN A 69 0.62 -8.63 17.10
CA GLN A 69 -0.10 -8.33 18.35
C GLN A 69 0.84 -7.87 19.49
N PRO A 70 0.42 -6.98 20.41
CA PRO A 70 -0.91 -6.33 20.52
C PRO A 70 -1.04 -5.04 19.69
N ARG A 71 -0.01 -4.68 18.91
CA ARG A 71 0.11 -3.38 18.23
C ARG A 71 -0.85 -3.22 17.05
N GLY A 72 -1.16 -4.32 16.39
CA GLY A 72 -2.01 -4.40 15.21
C GLY A 72 -1.32 -4.03 13.90
N GLU A 73 -1.91 -4.47 12.79
CA GLU A 73 -1.50 -4.21 11.42
C GLU A 73 -2.67 -3.59 10.68
N PHE A 74 -2.79 -2.27 10.78
CA PHE A 74 -3.96 -1.53 10.28
C PHE A 74 -3.65 -0.68 9.05
N CYS A 75 -2.40 -0.66 8.58
CA CYS A 75 -1.99 0.10 7.42
C CYS A 75 -1.72 -0.82 6.24
N GLY A 76 -2.33 -0.51 5.10
CA GLY A 76 -2.15 -1.26 3.87
C GLY A 76 -0.82 -0.90 3.19
N VAL A 77 -0.10 -1.93 2.77
CA VAL A 77 1.14 -1.80 2.02
C VAL A 77 1.07 -2.64 0.75
N THR A 78 1.91 -2.32 -0.24
CA THR A 78 2.07 -3.12 -1.45
C THR A 78 3.48 -3.67 -1.55
N HIS A 79 3.61 -4.93 -1.98
CA HIS A 79 4.90 -5.58 -2.16
C HIS A 79 5.49 -5.28 -3.54
N ARG A 80 6.76 -4.86 -3.58
CA ARG A 80 7.41 -4.33 -4.79
C ARG A 80 7.48 -5.30 -5.97
N GLU A 81 7.54 -6.61 -5.71
CA GLU A 81 7.73 -7.61 -6.79
C GLU A 81 6.43 -8.09 -7.41
N ASN A 82 5.35 -8.23 -6.63
CA ASN A 82 4.08 -8.80 -7.11
C ASN A 82 2.96 -7.76 -7.14
N GLY A 83 3.08 -6.66 -6.38
CA GLY A 83 2.09 -5.60 -6.27
C GLY A 83 0.96 -5.92 -5.28
N PHE A 84 0.99 -7.10 -4.65
CA PHE A 84 -0.08 -7.55 -3.78
C PHE A 84 -0.15 -6.74 -2.50
N LEU A 85 -1.36 -6.68 -1.95
CA LEU A 85 -1.69 -6.02 -0.70
C LEU A 85 -1.27 -6.87 0.49
N TYR A 86 -0.75 -6.21 1.51
CA TYR A 86 -0.48 -6.73 2.85
C TYR A 86 -0.97 -5.70 3.87
N ASP A 87 -1.25 -6.14 5.07
CA ASP A 87 -1.35 -5.27 6.23
C ASP A 87 0.00 -5.16 6.95
N ALA A 88 0.23 -4.02 7.59
CA ALA A 88 1.43 -3.74 8.34
C ALA A 88 1.15 -2.82 9.55
N PRO A 89 1.99 -2.85 10.59
CA PRO A 89 1.96 -1.84 11.65
C PRO A 89 2.17 -0.44 11.09
N CYS A 90 1.27 0.48 11.45
CA CYS A 90 1.23 1.84 10.88
C CYS A 90 2.45 2.73 11.19
N ASP A 91 3.21 2.38 12.21
CA ASP A 91 4.43 3.06 12.66
C ASP A 91 5.71 2.36 12.15
N TRP A 92 5.60 1.47 11.17
CA TRP A 92 6.76 1.09 10.36
C TRP A 92 7.25 2.27 9.51
N VAL A 93 8.57 2.46 9.46
CA VAL A 93 9.20 3.41 8.54
C VAL A 93 9.31 2.73 7.18
N LEU A 94 8.49 3.15 6.22
CA LEU A 94 8.41 2.59 4.88
C LEU A 94 8.55 3.69 3.82
N PRO A 95 9.05 3.38 2.60
CA PRO A 95 8.77 4.23 1.45
C PRO A 95 7.25 4.29 1.24
N PHE A 96 6.77 5.39 0.64
CA PHE A 96 5.35 5.58 0.36
C PHE A 96 5.15 6.06 -1.08
N ILE A 97 3.98 5.78 -1.63
CA ILE A 97 3.61 6.21 -2.98
C ILE A 97 2.32 7.02 -2.90
N CYS A 98 2.37 8.23 -3.45
CA CYS A 98 1.22 9.11 -3.57
C CYS A 98 0.71 9.14 -5.00
N GLU A 99 -0.60 9.17 -5.16
CA GLU A 99 -1.27 9.48 -6.41
C GLU A 99 -1.65 10.96 -6.44
N MET A 100 -1.49 11.60 -7.60
CA MET A 100 -1.89 12.99 -7.79
C MET A 100 -2.66 13.12 -9.10
N LYS A 101 -3.72 13.93 -9.08
CA LYS A 101 -4.49 14.24 -10.29
C LYS A 101 -3.60 14.99 -11.28
N PRO A 102 -3.64 14.68 -12.58
CA PRO A 102 -2.86 15.41 -13.59
C PRO A 102 -3.06 16.93 -13.57
N GLN A 103 -4.24 17.40 -13.16
CA GLN A 103 -4.53 18.82 -13.05
C GLN A 103 -3.70 19.53 -11.97
N SER A 104 -3.32 18.82 -10.90
CA SER A 104 -2.53 19.38 -9.80
C SER A 104 -1.06 19.68 -10.19
N LEU A 105 -0.61 19.24 -11.38
CA LEU A 105 0.70 19.60 -11.92
C LEU A 105 0.72 20.95 -12.64
N ARG A 106 -0.45 21.55 -12.93
CA ARG A 106 -0.54 22.81 -13.70
C ARG A 106 -0.35 24.07 -12.87
N ASP A 107 -0.35 23.92 -11.54
CA ASP A 107 -0.18 25.00 -10.57
C ASP A 107 1.27 25.05 -10.00
N LEU A 108 2.20 24.30 -10.61
CA LEU A 108 3.65 24.32 -10.38
C LEU A 108 4.36 25.05 -11.52
#